data_AF-A0AAX4L3Y5-F1
#
_entry.id   AF-A0AAX4L3Y5-F1
#
_cell.length_a   1.000
_cell.length_b   1.000
_cell.length_c   1.000
_cell.angle_alpha   90.00
_cell.angle_beta   90.00
_cell.angle_gamma   90.00
#
_symmetry.space_group_name_H-M   'P 1'
#
loop_
_entity.id
_entity.type
_entity.pdbx_description
1 polymer ?
#
loop_
_entity_poly.entity_id
_entity_poly.type
_entity_poly.pdbx_seq_one_letter_code
_entity_poly.pdbx_strand_id
1 'polypeptide(L)'
;MADVKKLKGYMGHIKINSEGRIEESSNVENVSKLAEIILFNLKKGNEEARELGFNRLNGFAMFGSNRSITFMKGIGVIVDNEKADWQELFTYYTYNSSFIITGVILIALSAILFYFGLLTSALNFLAPEPRLYIPLILIIIGVTFLALSKTTLSYRLE
;
A
#
# COMPACT_ATOMS: atom_id res chain seq x y z
N MET A 1 -2.52 7.23 1.90
CA MET A 1 -1.38 6.37 2.29
C MET A 1 -1.26 6.46 3.80
N ALA A 2 -0.97 5.36 4.51
CA ALA A 2 -0.80 5.42 5.96
C ALA A 2 0.37 6.38 6.32
N ASP A 3 0.36 6.93 7.53
CA ASP A 3 1.42 7.81 8.01
C ASP A 3 2.71 7.00 8.21
N VAL A 4 3.75 7.33 7.44
CA VAL A 4 5.06 6.66 7.46
C VAL A 4 5.72 6.70 8.84
N LYS A 5 5.40 7.73 9.64
CA LYS A 5 5.96 7.92 10.99
C LYS A 5 5.45 6.90 12.00
N LYS A 6 4.37 6.17 11.68
CA LYS A 6 3.80 5.14 12.57
C LYS A 6 4.48 3.78 12.43
N LEU A 7 5.33 3.61 11.42
CA LEU A 7 6.06 2.36 11.23
C LEU A 7 6.97 2.07 12.42
N LYS A 8 6.95 0.83 12.92
CA LYS A 8 7.88 0.40 13.97
C LYS A 8 9.32 0.53 13.50
N GLY A 9 10.15 1.09 14.37
CA GLY A 9 11.56 1.35 14.06
C GLY A 9 11.78 2.51 13.09
N TYR A 10 10.76 3.33 12.76
CA TYR A 10 10.93 4.51 11.91
C TYR A 10 12.03 5.44 12.43
N MET A 11 12.99 5.75 11.57
CA MET A 11 14.07 6.71 11.86
C MET A 11 13.99 7.95 10.99
N GLY A 12 13.55 7.80 9.73
CA GLY A 12 13.45 8.89 8.78
C GLY A 12 12.88 8.42 7.45
N HIS A 13 12.55 9.36 6.57
CA HIS A 13 12.15 9.03 5.21
C HIS A 13 12.52 10.13 4.22
N ILE A 14 12.48 9.75 2.94
CA ILE A 14 12.63 10.62 1.79
C ILE A 14 11.61 10.23 0.73
N LYS A 15 10.96 11.21 0.12
CA LYS A 15 10.05 11.04 -1.01
C LYS A 15 10.67 11.65 -2.25
N ILE A 16 10.76 10.86 -3.31
CA ILE A 16 11.35 11.20 -4.59
C ILE A 16 10.28 11.02 -5.67
N ASN A 17 10.11 12.02 -6.52
CA ASN A 17 9.17 11.97 -7.63
C ASN A 17 9.71 11.16 -8.83
N SER A 18 8.91 11.02 -9.88
CA SER A 18 9.28 10.32 -11.12
C SER A 18 10.43 10.99 -11.89
N GLU A 19 10.71 12.27 -11.64
CA GLU A 19 11.82 13.02 -12.25
C GLU A 19 13.12 12.90 -11.44
N GLY A 20 13.10 12.18 -10.31
CA GLY A 20 14.24 12.04 -9.41
C GLY A 20 14.46 13.23 -8.47
N ARG A 21 13.48 14.12 -8.34
CA ARG A 21 13.52 15.27 -7.42
C ARG A 21 12.94 14.90 -6.05
N ILE A 22 13.51 15.48 -5.01
CA ILE A 22 13.05 15.28 -3.62
C ILE A 22 11.79 16.12 -3.39
N GLU A 23 10.68 15.48 -3.04
CA GLU A 23 9.42 16.15 -2.68
C GLU A 23 9.30 16.37 -1.17
N GLU A 24 9.75 15.41 -0.37
CA GLU A 24 9.60 15.42 1.08
C GLU A 24 10.80 14.71 1.72
N SER A 25 11.22 15.16 2.91
CA SER A 25 12.18 14.43 3.73
C SER A 25 11.97 14.73 5.20
N SER A 26 12.25 13.75 6.06
CA SER A 26 12.14 13.91 7.51
C SER A 26 13.20 13.06 8.21
N ASN A 27 13.88 13.66 9.19
CA ASN A 27 14.90 13.01 10.03
C ASN A 27 16.03 12.33 9.22
N VAL A 28 16.47 12.97 8.14
CA VAL A 28 17.61 12.53 7.33
C VAL A 28 18.66 13.64 7.34
N GLU A 29 19.85 13.34 7.86
CA GLU A 29 20.95 14.33 7.99
C GLU A 29 21.48 14.79 6.62
N ASN A 30 21.64 13.87 5.67
CA ASN A 30 22.16 14.17 4.33
C ASN A 30 21.21 13.66 3.25
N VAL A 31 20.15 14.44 3.01
CA VAL A 31 19.06 14.11 2.09
C VAL A 31 19.56 13.95 0.65
N SER A 32 20.43 14.85 0.18
CA SER A 32 20.96 14.83 -1.19
C SER A 32 21.77 13.57 -1.47
N LYS A 33 22.67 13.19 -0.55
CA LYS A 33 23.46 11.96 -0.68
C LYS A 33 22.58 10.72 -0.63
N LEU A 34 21.53 10.72 0.20
CA LEU A 34 20.59 9.61 0.26
C LEU A 34 19.80 9.47 -1.05
N ALA A 35 19.33 10.58 -1.61
CA ALA A 35 18.65 10.60 -2.90
C ALA A 35 19.55 10.07 -4.01
N GLU A 36 20.82 10.48 -4.03
CA GLU A 36 21.82 9.99 -4.99
C GLU A 36 22.00 8.47 -4.89
N ILE A 37 22.16 7.93 -3.67
CA ILE A 37 22.27 6.48 -3.44
C ILE A 37 21.01 5.75 -3.93
N ILE A 38 19.81 6.28 -3.63
CA ILE A 38 18.55 5.66 -4.06
C ILE A 38 18.45 5.66 -5.59
N LEU A 39 18.72 6.80 -6.24
CA LEU A 39 18.64 6.94 -7.69
C LEU A 39 19.66 6.06 -8.41
N PHE A 40 20.88 5.94 -7.85
CA PHE A 40 21.90 5.04 -8.37
C PHE A 40 21.44 3.58 -8.31
N ASN A 41 20.93 3.12 -7.16
CA ASN A 41 20.43 1.75 -7.00
C ASN A 41 19.21 1.48 -7.89
N LEU A 42 18.31 2.44 -8.08
CA LEU A 42 17.20 2.31 -9.01
C LEU A 42 17.68 2.16 -10.45
N LYS A 43 18.65 2.98 -10.87
CA LYS A 43 19.20 2.91 -12.22
C LYS A 43 19.85 1.55 -12.45
N LYS A 44 20.75 1.13 -11.55
CA LYS A 44 21.45 -0.16 -11.67
C LYS A 44 20.50 -1.35 -11.60
N GLY A 45 19.57 -1.34 -10.64
CA GLY A 45 18.57 -2.39 -10.50
C GLY A 45 17.60 -2.46 -11.70
N ASN A 46 17.30 -1.35 -12.37
CA ASN A 46 16.52 -1.36 -13.61
C ASN A 46 17.31 -1.92 -14.79
N GLU A 47 18.63 -1.68 -14.87
CA GLU A 47 19.49 -2.30 -15.88
C GLU A 47 19.48 -3.83 -15.70
N GLU A 48 19.71 -4.31 -14.48
CA GLU A 48 19.69 -5.76 -14.16
C GLU A 48 18.31 -6.38 -14.37
N ALA A 49 17.24 -5.68 -13.98
CA ALA A 49 15.87 -6.14 -14.21
C ALA A 49 15.61 -6.38 -15.71
N ARG A 50 16.07 -5.46 -16.59
CA ARG A 50 15.94 -5.58 -18.04
C ARG A 50 16.75 -6.72 -18.63
N GLU A 51 17.96 -6.95 -18.13
CA GLU A 51 18.77 -8.11 -18.52
C GLU A 51 18.07 -9.44 -18.18
N LEU A 52 17.29 -9.47 -17.10
CA LEU A 52 16.50 -10.61 -16.67
C LEU A 52 15.10 -10.69 -17.34
N GLY A 53 14.78 -9.79 -18.28
CA GLY A 53 13.51 -9.76 -19.00
C GLY A 53 12.37 -9.03 -18.28
N PHE A 54 12.64 -8.36 -17.15
CA PHE A 54 11.66 -7.51 -16.46
C PHE A 54 11.73 -6.06 -16.96
N ASN A 55 10.58 -5.37 -16.97
CA ASN A 55 10.53 -3.99 -17.45
C ASN A 55 11.24 -2.99 -16.51
N ARG A 56 11.01 -3.11 -15.20
CA ARG A 56 11.60 -2.26 -14.15
C ARG A 56 11.59 -2.93 -12.77
N LEU A 57 12.45 -2.45 -11.89
CA LEU A 57 12.46 -2.76 -10.47
C LEU A 57 11.33 -2.02 -9.75
N ASN A 58 10.56 -2.74 -8.92
CA ASN A 58 9.42 -2.15 -8.18
C ASN A 58 9.85 -1.42 -6.90
N GLY A 59 10.96 -1.84 -6.31
CA GLY A 59 11.54 -1.32 -5.09
C GLY A 59 12.71 -2.20 -4.63
N PHE A 60 13.45 -1.76 -3.62
CA PHE A 60 14.56 -2.50 -3.05
C PHE A 60 14.62 -2.29 -1.54
N ALA A 61 15.35 -3.17 -0.86
CA ALA A 61 15.73 -3.02 0.53
C ALA A 61 17.24 -3.22 0.67
N MET A 62 17.91 -2.32 1.37
CA MET A 62 19.31 -2.46 1.76
C MET A 62 19.40 -2.64 3.26
N PHE A 63 19.95 -3.78 3.68
CA PHE A 63 20.09 -4.15 5.08
C PHE A 63 21.50 -3.78 5.57
N GLY A 64 21.59 -2.82 6.47
CA GLY A 64 22.82 -2.50 7.20
C GLY A 64 22.92 -3.29 8.50
N SER A 65 23.96 -3.04 9.30
CA SER A 65 24.11 -3.63 10.63
C SER A 65 23.04 -3.11 11.61
N ASN A 66 22.95 -1.79 11.76
CA ASN A 66 22.06 -1.17 12.75
C ASN A 66 20.82 -0.51 12.12
N ARG A 67 20.93 -0.12 10.85
CA ARG A 67 19.87 0.58 10.11
C ARG A 67 19.70 -0.04 8.75
N SER A 68 18.48 -0.04 8.27
CA SER A 68 18.15 -0.44 6.90
C SER A 68 17.39 0.66 6.19
N ILE A 69 17.46 0.63 4.87
CA ILE A 69 16.63 1.48 4.02
C ILE A 69 15.83 0.63 3.07
N THR A 70 14.53 0.93 2.99
CA THR A 70 13.63 0.37 1.98
C THR A 70 13.20 1.48 1.06
N PHE A 71 13.12 1.21 -0.23
CA PHE A 71 12.60 2.17 -1.19
C PHE A 71 11.58 1.48 -2.10
N MET A 72 10.39 2.05 -2.18
CA MET A 72 9.35 1.57 -3.08
C MET A 72 8.36 2.70 -3.39
N LYS A 73 7.85 2.76 -4.64
CA LYS A 73 6.89 3.77 -5.10
C LYS A 73 7.27 5.22 -4.79
N GLY A 74 8.56 5.56 -4.92
CA GLY A 74 9.03 6.92 -4.67
C GLY A 74 9.25 7.25 -3.18
N ILE A 75 9.01 6.34 -2.24
CA ILE A 75 9.23 6.58 -0.81
C ILE A 75 10.34 5.68 -0.29
N GLY A 76 11.43 6.30 0.17
CA GLY A 76 12.51 5.67 0.92
C GLY A 76 12.29 5.82 2.42
N VAL A 77 12.24 4.72 3.17
CA VAL A 77 12.09 4.72 4.63
C VAL A 77 13.34 4.13 5.25
N ILE A 78 13.88 4.82 6.26
CA ILE A 78 15.00 4.37 7.07
C ILE A 78 14.44 3.81 8.38
N VAL A 79 14.85 2.60 8.73
CA VAL A 79 14.41 1.92 9.94
C VAL A 79 15.57 1.38 10.78
N ASP A 80 15.34 1.35 12.09
CA ASP A 80 16.17 0.69 13.10
C ASP A 80 15.93 -0.82 13.03
N ASN A 81 16.97 -1.60 12.73
CA ASN A 81 16.84 -3.04 12.49
C ASN A 81 16.35 -3.84 13.69
N GLU A 82 16.65 -3.39 14.91
CA GLU A 82 16.27 -4.12 16.12
C GLU A 82 14.77 -3.96 16.44
N LYS A 83 14.15 -2.90 15.90
CA LYS A 83 12.75 -2.53 16.18
C LYS A 83 11.83 -2.70 14.98
N ALA A 84 12.39 -2.77 13.77
CA ALA A 84 11.64 -2.82 12.53
C ALA A 84 10.81 -4.10 12.42
N ASP A 85 9.54 -3.93 12.09
CA ASP A 85 8.66 -5.03 11.69
C ASP A 85 8.59 -5.05 10.16
N TRP A 86 9.35 -5.97 9.56
CA TRP A 86 9.47 -6.09 8.10
C TRP A 86 8.13 -6.39 7.45
N GLN A 87 7.27 -7.17 8.10
CA GLN A 87 5.94 -7.48 7.57
C GLN A 87 5.08 -6.21 7.51
N GLU A 88 5.11 -5.38 8.56
CA GLU A 88 4.42 -4.10 8.59
C GLU A 88 4.92 -3.16 7.48
N LEU A 89 6.23 -3.11 7.30
CA LEU A 89 6.91 -2.29 6.28
C LEU A 89 6.52 -2.72 4.85
N PHE A 90 6.51 -4.03 4.56
CA PHE A 90 6.05 -4.54 3.26
C PHE A 90 4.55 -4.30 3.05
N THR A 91 3.75 -4.42 4.10
CA THR A 91 2.31 -4.18 4.04
C THR A 91 2.02 -2.70 3.73
N TYR A 92 2.76 -1.79 4.37
CA TYR A 92 2.69 -0.36 4.11
C TYR A 92 2.89 -0.01 2.63
N TYR A 93 3.89 -0.63 2.00
CA TYR A 93 4.15 -0.39 0.59
C TYR A 93 3.17 -1.10 -0.34
N THR A 94 2.66 -2.26 0.03
CA THR A 94 1.89 -3.14 -0.88
C THR A 94 0.40 -2.83 -0.89
N TYR A 95 -0.15 -2.35 0.22
CA TYR A 95 -1.60 -2.19 0.36
C TYR A 95 -2.03 -0.74 0.45
N ASN A 96 -3.13 -0.42 -0.21
CA ASN A 96 -3.84 0.83 0.00
C ASN A 96 -4.81 0.67 1.18
N SER A 97 -4.43 1.17 2.35
CA SER A 97 -5.26 1.11 3.57
C SER A 97 -6.66 1.68 3.36
N SER A 98 -6.82 2.73 2.54
CA SER A 98 -8.13 3.31 2.26
C SER A 98 -9.03 2.32 1.52
N PHE A 99 -8.50 1.56 0.57
CA PHE A 99 -9.29 0.55 -0.16
C PHE A 99 -9.64 -0.64 0.72
N ILE A 100 -8.73 -1.06 1.62
CA ILE A 100 -9.02 -2.09 2.62
C ILE A 100 -10.18 -1.63 3.51
N ILE A 101 -10.06 -0.45 4.11
CA ILE A 101 -11.05 0.09 5.05
C ILE A 101 -12.41 0.24 4.36
N THR A 102 -12.44 0.85 3.17
CA THR A 102 -13.69 1.00 2.40
C THR A 102 -14.30 -0.36 2.07
N GLY A 103 -13.51 -1.33 1.60
CA GLY A 103 -14.00 -2.67 1.29
C GLY A 103 -14.61 -3.38 2.50
N VAL A 104 -13.94 -3.34 3.65
CA VAL A 104 -14.43 -3.93 4.90
C VAL A 104 -15.73 -3.27 5.36
N ILE A 105 -15.80 -1.93 5.35
CA ILE A 105 -17.00 -1.19 5.77
C ILE A 105 -18.19 -1.53 4.87
N LEU A 106 -18.01 -1.59 3.55
CA LEU A 106 -19.08 -1.92 2.62
C LEU A 106 -19.63 -3.34 2.82
N ILE A 107 -18.75 -4.30 3.09
CA ILE A 107 -19.15 -5.68 3.39
C ILE A 107 -19.90 -5.75 4.73
N ALA A 108 -19.41 -5.06 5.77
CA ALA A 108 -20.08 -5.01 7.07
C ALA A 108 -21.47 -4.36 6.98
N LEU A 109 -21.58 -3.23 6.26
CA LEU A 109 -22.85 -2.55 6.02
C LEU A 109 -23.82 -3.45 5.23
N SER A 110 -23.31 -4.17 4.23
CA SER A 110 -24.11 -5.15 3.49
C SER A 110 -24.66 -6.26 4.41
N ALA A 111 -23.83 -6.82 5.29
CA ALA A 111 -24.26 -7.85 6.24
C ALA A 111 -25.37 -7.32 7.17
N ILE A 112 -25.25 -6.08 7.65
CA ILE A 112 -26.27 -5.41 8.45
C ILE A 112 -27.57 -5.23 7.66
N LEU A 113 -27.48 -4.79 6.41
CA LEU A 113 -28.67 -4.62 5.56
C LEU A 113 -29.33 -5.95 5.20
N PHE A 114 -28.56 -7.02 5.00
CA PHE A 114 -29.11 -8.38 4.85
C PHE A 114 -29.86 -8.82 6.10
N TYR A 115 -29.28 -8.60 7.28
CA TYR A 115 -29.94 -8.89 8.55
C TYR A 115 -31.29 -8.16 8.67
N PHE A 116 -31.31 -6.85 8.43
CA PHE A 116 -32.56 -6.08 8.50
C PHE A 116 -33.55 -6.44 7.38
N GLY A 117 -33.06 -6.71 6.16
CA GLY A 117 -33.90 -6.99 4.99
C GLY A 117 -34.59 -8.36 5.03
N LEU A 118 -33.97 -9.36 5.69
CA LEU A 118 -34.47 -10.73 5.77
C LEU A 118 -35.15 -11.05 7.10
N LEU A 119 -34.62 -10.54 8.21
CA LEU A 119 -35.01 -10.99 9.57
C LEU A 119 -35.83 -9.96 10.33
N THR A 120 -36.03 -8.75 9.78
CA THR A 120 -36.78 -7.69 10.46
C THR A 120 -37.79 -7.00 9.54
N SER A 121 -38.76 -6.31 10.14
CA SER A 121 -39.70 -5.45 9.42
C SER A 121 -39.17 -4.05 9.13
N ALA A 122 -37.94 -3.72 9.55
CA ALA A 122 -37.39 -2.36 9.47
C ALA A 122 -37.33 -1.82 8.03
N LEU A 123 -37.14 -2.71 7.05
CA LEU A 123 -37.07 -2.36 5.63
C LEU A 123 -38.35 -2.70 4.85
N ASN A 124 -39.48 -2.90 5.54
CA ASN A 124 -40.73 -3.29 4.89
C ASN A 124 -41.32 -2.23 3.94
N PHE A 125 -40.85 -0.99 4.03
CA PHE A 125 -41.20 0.09 3.10
C PHE A 125 -40.57 -0.06 1.71
N LEU A 126 -39.54 -0.92 1.55
CA LEU A 126 -38.94 -1.27 0.26
C LEU A 126 -39.61 -2.50 -0.33
N ALA A 127 -39.65 -2.64 -1.65
CA ALA A 127 -40.04 -3.92 -2.26
C ALA A 127 -39.04 -5.04 -1.91
N PRO A 128 -39.44 -6.34 -1.93
CA PRO A 128 -38.56 -7.45 -1.57
C PRO A 128 -37.26 -7.53 -2.38
N GLU A 129 -37.33 -7.19 -3.67
CA GLU A 129 -36.19 -7.21 -4.59
C GLU A 129 -35.07 -6.23 -4.19
N PRO A 130 -35.32 -4.91 -4.00
CA PRO A 130 -34.31 -3.97 -3.49
C PRO A 130 -33.65 -4.38 -2.18
N ARG A 131 -34.38 -5.04 -1.27
CA ARG A 131 -33.84 -5.50 0.03
C ARG A 131 -32.74 -6.55 -0.14
N LEU A 132 -32.69 -7.24 -1.27
CA LEU A 132 -31.66 -8.23 -1.60
C LEU A 132 -30.59 -7.65 -2.53
N TYR A 133 -31.00 -6.87 -3.54
CA TYR A 133 -30.06 -6.33 -4.53
C TYR A 133 -29.13 -5.26 -3.96
N ILE A 134 -29.60 -4.38 -3.07
CA ILE A 134 -28.76 -3.33 -2.47
C ILE A 134 -27.61 -3.96 -1.66
N PRO A 135 -27.86 -4.89 -0.71
CA PRO A 135 -26.78 -5.59 -0.02
C PRO A 135 -25.85 -6.37 -0.96
N LEU A 136 -26.40 -7.05 -1.97
CA LEU A 136 -25.61 -7.83 -2.92
C LEU A 136 -24.62 -6.95 -3.70
N ILE A 137 -25.08 -5.81 -4.22
CA ILE A 137 -24.23 -4.84 -4.93
C ILE A 137 -23.14 -4.31 -4.00
N LEU A 138 -23.46 -4.02 -2.74
CA LEU A 138 -22.48 -3.57 -1.75
C LEU A 138 -21.39 -4.64 -1.48
N ILE A 139 -21.73 -5.93 -1.47
CA ILE A 139 -20.72 -7.01 -1.39
C ILE A 139 -19.82 -6.99 -2.61
N ILE A 140 -20.40 -6.94 -3.81
CA ILE A 140 -19.63 -6.95 -5.06
C ILE A 140 -18.63 -5.79 -5.08
N ILE A 141 -19.10 -4.58 -4.76
CA ILE A 141 -18.25 -3.40 -4.68
C ILE A 141 -17.19 -3.58 -3.58
N GLY A 142 -17.59 -4.01 -2.38
CA GLY A 142 -16.66 -4.20 -1.25
C GLY A 142 -15.54 -5.20 -1.54
N VAL A 143 -15.88 -6.36 -2.11
CA VAL A 143 -14.90 -7.37 -2.54
C VAL A 143 -14.00 -6.84 -3.65
N THR A 144 -14.53 -6.06 -4.59
CA THR A 144 -13.74 -5.40 -5.64
C THR A 144 -12.72 -4.42 -5.04
N PHE A 145 -13.13 -3.61 -4.05
CA PHE A 145 -12.21 -2.72 -3.32
C PHE A 145 -11.11 -3.49 -2.59
N LEU A 146 -11.43 -4.62 -1.96
CA LEU A 146 -10.43 -5.48 -1.33
C LEU A 146 -9.47 -6.09 -2.34
N ALA A 147 -9.96 -6.54 -3.50
CA ALA A 147 -9.13 -7.06 -4.58
C ALA A 147 -8.16 -5.99 -5.12
N LEU A 148 -8.66 -4.77 -5.34
CA LEU A 148 -7.86 -3.62 -5.79
C LEU A 148 -6.95 -3.04 -4.70
N SER A 149 -7.12 -3.44 -3.43
CA SER A 149 -6.32 -2.92 -2.33
C SER A 149 -4.86 -3.32 -2.42
N LYS A 150 -4.56 -4.47 -3.04
CA LYS A 150 -3.20 -4.83 -3.45
C LYS A 150 -2.81 -3.92 -4.59
N THR A 151 -1.82 -3.06 -4.35
CA THR A 151 -1.23 -2.33 -5.46
C THR A 151 -0.53 -3.33 -6.36
N THR A 152 -0.83 -3.29 -7.65
CA THR A 152 -0.19 -4.14 -8.65
C THR A 152 1.32 -3.90 -8.61
N LEU A 153 2.03 -4.82 -7.96
CA LEU A 153 3.45 -5.04 -8.18
C LEU A 153 3.55 -5.58 -9.60
N SER A 154 3.92 -4.73 -10.55
CA SER A 154 4.23 -5.11 -11.93
C SER A 154 5.51 -5.96 -11.90
N TYR A 155 5.37 -7.23 -11.52
CA TYR A 155 6.36 -8.29 -11.75
C TYR A 155 5.96 -9.16 -12.95
N ARG A 156 5.07 -8.63 -13.80
CA ARG A 156 4.70 -9.30 -15.03
C ARG A 156 5.69 -8.90 -16.12
N LEU A 157 6.29 -9.93 -16.70
CA LEU A 157 6.91 -9.94 -18.01
C LEU A 157 5.87 -9.43 -19.01
N GLU A 158 5.81 -8.11 -19.22
CA GLU A 158 5.20 -7.51 -20.40
C GLU A 158 6.26 -6.68 -21.11
#